data_AF-A0A2K9JTT6-F1
#
_entry.id   AF-A0A2K9JTT6-F1
#
_cell.length_a   1.000
_cell.length_b   1.000
_cell.length_c   1.000
_cell.angle_alpha   90.00
_cell.angle_beta   90.00
_cell.angle_gamma   90.00
#
_symmetry.space_group_name_H-M   'P 1'
#
loop_
_entity.id
_entity.type
_entity.pdbx_description
1 polymer ?
#
loop_
_entity_poly.entity_id
_entity_poly.type
_entity_poly.pdbx_seq_one_letter_code
_entity_poly.pdbx_strand_id
1 'polypeptide(L)' 'MNHYEKGRHTPDLQTLKRIAEELGVPLNYFFCENDEMAKFVILFEKLPQKEKEALLTALETKQRT' A
#
# COMPACT_ATOMS: atom_id res chain seq x y z
N MET A 1 19.46 -18.21 -18.05
CA MET A 1 19.63 -16.75 -17.89
C MET A 1 18.24 -16.13 -17.82
N ASN A 2 17.84 -15.58 -16.68
CA ASN A 2 16.43 -15.33 -16.35
C ASN A 2 15.99 -13.92 -16.77
N HIS A 3 14.83 -13.79 -17.40
CA HIS A 3 14.31 -12.54 -17.97
C HIS A 3 13.86 -11.49 -16.93
N TYR A 4 14.04 -11.76 -15.63
CA TYR A 4 13.62 -10.88 -14.54
C TYR A 4 14.64 -9.76 -14.24
N GLU A 5 15.88 -9.85 -14.73
CA GLU A 5 16.95 -8.91 -14.39
C GLU A 5 16.95 -7.62 -15.23
N LYS A 6 16.09 -7.51 -16.25
CA LYS A 6 16.10 -6.41 -17.23
C LYS A 6 14.91 -5.47 -17.18
N GLY A 7 14.22 -5.32 -16.04
CA GLY A 7 13.28 -4.21 -15.79
C GLY A 7 12.24 -3.90 -16.88
N ARG A 8 11.95 -4.85 -17.78
CA ARG A 8 11.22 -4.59 -19.04
C ARG A 8 9.76 -4.99 -18.99
N HIS A 9 9.36 -5.71 -17.94
CA HIS A 9 7.99 -6.11 -17.72
C HIS A 9 7.62 -5.78 -16.28
N THR A 10 6.94 -4.65 -16.10
CA THR A 10 6.14 -4.44 -14.90
C THR A 10 5.14 -5.59 -14.84
N PRO A 11 5.05 -6.33 -13.71
CA PRO A 11 4.03 -7.37 -13.59
C PRO A 11 2.67 -6.74 -13.83
N ASP A 12 1.77 -7.47 -14.50
CA ASP A 12 0.40 -6.98 -14.65
C ASP A 12 -0.26 -6.83 -13.26
N LEU A 13 -1.37 -6.08 -13.22
CA LEU A 13 -2.07 -5.79 -11.97
C LEU A 13 -2.51 -7.07 -11.23
N GLN A 14 -2.84 -8.13 -11.97
CA GLN A 14 -3.26 -9.40 -11.41
C GLN A 14 -2.09 -10.13 -10.72
N THR A 15 -0.91 -10.07 -11.32
CA THR A 15 0.33 -10.58 -10.75
C THR A 15 0.73 -9.79 -9.51
N LEU A 16 0.68 -8.44 -9.57
CA LEU A 16 0.94 -7.59 -8.41
C LEU A 16 -0.04 -7.89 -7.27
N LYS A 17 -1.32 -8.11 -7.57
CA LYS A 17 -2.32 -8.48 -6.56
C LYS A 17 -1.99 -9.80 -5.87
N ARG A 18 -1.59 -10.82 -6.63
CA ARG A 18 -1.17 -12.12 -6.05
C ARG A 18 0.06 -11.97 -5.17
N ILE A 19 1.04 -11.16 -5.60
CA ILE A 19 2.23 -10.87 -4.78
C ILE A 19 1.81 -10.13 -3.50
N ALA A 20 0.89 -9.17 -3.60
CA ALA A 20 0.37 -8.43 -2.45
C ALA A 20 -0.27 -9.36 -1.41
N GLU A 21 -1.10 -10.30 -1.88
CA GLU A 21 -1.77 -11.32 -1.07
C GLU A 21 -0.76 -12.22 -0.35
N GLU A 22 0.24 -12.75 -1.06
CA GLU A 22 1.30 -13.59 -0.48
C GLU A 22 2.17 -12.85 0.55
N LEU A 23 2.42 -11.56 0.34
CA LEU A 23 3.19 -10.73 1.27
C LEU A 23 2.35 -10.15 2.42
N GLY A 24 1.02 -10.30 2.39
CA GLY A 24 0.12 -9.71 3.38
C GLY A 24 0.17 -8.18 3.41
N VAL A 25 0.37 -7.54 2.26
CA VAL A 25 0.42 -6.08 2.09
C VAL A 25 -0.65 -5.61 1.11
N PRO A 26 -1.16 -4.37 1.23
CA PRO A 26 -2.13 -3.86 0.27
C PRO A 26 -1.48 -3.56 -1.08
N LEU A 27 -2.23 -3.70 -2.17
CA LEU A 27 -1.71 -3.51 -3.54
C LEU A 27 -1.09 -2.12 -3.77
N ASN A 28 -1.64 -1.08 -3.14
CA ASN A 28 -1.12 0.29 -3.22
C ASN A 28 0.28 0.45 -2.60
N TYR A 29 0.76 -0.51 -1.82
CA TYR A 29 2.13 -0.55 -1.30
C TYR A 29 3.18 -0.49 -2.43
N PHE A 30 2.97 -1.20 -3.54
CA PHE A 30 3.92 -1.23 -4.66
C PHE A 30 4.04 0.08 -5.42
N PHE A 31 3.13 1.02 -5.17
CA PHE A 31 3.08 2.33 -5.84
C PHE A 31 3.44 3.49 -4.92
N CYS A 32 3.88 3.21 -3.69
CA CYS A 32 4.34 4.24 -2.76
C CYS A 32 5.74 4.72 -3.15
N GLU A 33 5.92 6.03 -3.35
CA GLU A 33 7.19 6.63 -3.74
C GLU A 33 8.20 6.75 -2.58
N ASN A 34 7.73 6.70 -1.34
CA ASN A 34 8.57 6.82 -0.14
C ASN A 34 8.18 5.81 0.95
N ASP A 35 9.13 5.56 1.84
CA ASP A 35 9.00 4.59 2.94
C ASP A 35 7.91 4.96 3.94
N GLU A 36 7.66 6.26 4.14
CA GLU A 36 6.65 6.74 5.08
C GLU A 36 5.24 6.36 4.61
N MET A 37 4.94 6.61 3.34
CA MET A 37 3.67 6.22 2.72
C MET A 37 3.52 4.70 2.66
N ALA A 38 4.59 3.99 2.32
CA ALA A 38 4.61 2.53 2.27
C ALA A 38 4.29 1.92 3.65
N LYS A 39 4.88 2.46 4.72
CA LYS A 39 4.57 2.09 6.10
C LYS A 39 3.13 2.47 6.48
N PHE A 40 2.68 3.66 6.09
CA PHE A 40 1.33 4.14 6.37
C PHE A 40 0.27 3.20 5.79
N VAL A 41 0.36 2.83 4.50
CA VAL A 41 -0.66 1.97 3.88
C VAL A 41 -0.71 0.58 4.50
N ILE A 42 0.44 0.00 4.88
CA ILE A 42 0.48 -1.29 5.59
C ILE A 42 -0.20 -1.17 6.96
N LEU A 43 0.16 -0.15 7.75
CA LEU A 43 -0.40 0.04 9.08
C LEU A 43 -1.89 0.34 9.02
N PHE A 44 -2.28 1.24 8.11
CA PHE A 44 -3.67 1.60 7.87
C PHE A 44 -4.48 0.36 7.54
N GLU A 45 -4.01 -0.51 6.65
CA GLU A 45 -4.80 -1.67 6.21
C GLU A 45 -5.06 -2.68 7.35
N LYS A 46 -4.13 -2.79 8.30
CA LYS A 46 -4.24 -3.65 9.49
C LYS A 46 -5.20 -3.13 10.56
N LEU A 47 -5.62 -1.86 10.49
CA LEU A 47 -6.55 -1.30 11.47
C LEU A 47 -7.97 -1.85 11.28
N PRO A 48 -8.73 -2.07 12.37
CA PRO A 48 -10.17 -2.28 12.30
C PRO A 48 -10.87 -1.10 11.62
N GLN A 49 -12.00 -1.37 10.97
CA GLN A 49 -12.75 -0.36 10.23
C GLN A 49 -13.07 0.91 11.06
N LYS A 50 -13.47 0.72 12.33
CA LYS A 50 -13.76 1.83 13.26
C LYS A 50 -12.53 2.71 13.54
N GLU A 51 -11.34 2.13 13.59
CA GLU A 51 -10.09 2.86 13.82
C GLU A 51 -9.63 3.58 12.55
N LYS A 52 -9.82 2.97 11.37
CA LYS A 52 -9.61 3.64 10.08
C LYS A 52 -10.45 4.92 9.98
N GLU A 53 -11.74 4.84 10.30
CA GLU A 53 -12.68 5.97 10.29
C GLU A 53 -12.30 7.07 11.28
N ALA A 54 -11.93 6.69 12.50
CA ALA A 54 -11.48 7.64 13.52
C ALA A 54 -10.20 8.37 13.09
N LEU A 55 -9.24 7.66 12.51
CA LEU A 55 -7.99 8.23 12.01
C LEU A 55 -8.23 9.22 10.86
N LEU A 56 -9.06 8.85 9.88
CA LEU A 56 -9.42 9.74 8.77
C LEU A 56 -10.08 11.03 9.29
N THR A 57 -11.03 10.92 10.22
CA THR A 57 -11.68 12.07 10.85
C THR A 57 -10.67 12.99 11.57
N ALA A 58 -9.72 12.40 12.29
CA ALA A 58 -8.68 13.15 13.00
C ALA A 58 -7.76 13.91 12.02
N LEU A 59 -7.40 13.28 10.89
CA LEU A 59 -6.59 13.90 9.84
C LEU A 59 -7.34 15.04 9.14
N GLU A 60 -8.61 14.84 8.80
CA GLU A 60 -9.46 15.88 8.20
C GLU A 60 -9.61 17.10 9.12
N THR A 61 -9.76 16.87 10.42
CA THR A 61 -9.88 17.96 11.41
C THR A 61 -8.59 18.78 11.49
N LYS A 62 -7.42 18.12 11.47
CA LYS A 62 -6.12 18.80 11.52
C LYS A 62 -5.83 19.65 10.27
N GLN A 63 -6.39 19.32 9.12
CA GLN A 63 -6.21 20.09 7.88
C GLN A 63 -7.12 21.33 7.79
N ARG A 64 -8.14 21.42 8.64
CA ARG A 64 -9.07 22.56 8.70
C ARG A 64 -8.64 23.66 9.67
N THR A 65 -7.58 23.42 10.44
CA THR A 65 -7.03 24.37 11.42
C THR A 65 -5.75 24.98 10.88
#